data_AF-E6QUA2-F1
#
_entry.id   AF-E6QUA2-F1
#
_cell.length_a   1.000
_cell.length_b   1.000
_cell.length_c   1.000
_cell.angle_alpha   90.00
_cell.angle_beta   90.00
_cell.angle_gamma   90.00
#
_symmetry.space_group_name_H-M   'P 1'
#
loop_
_entity.id
_entity.type
_entity.pdbx_description
1 polymer ?
#
loop_
_entity_poly.entity_id
_entity_poly.type
_entity_poly.pdbx_seq_one_letter_code
_entity_poly.pdbx_strand_id
1 'polypeptide(L)'
;MRRSLLFASYLLIFASSPLFAEGDNAINLSSAVPDSSRFEVVQSPLLAKLTFRLDRFTGDTWQFVTTKDNSYAWERISRIPVPNDTKVPKKVNYQIFLSGIRAQITVLMNTNTGASWYIAEDPKEGAFWSPMD
;
A
#
# COMPACT_ATOMS: atom_id res chain seq x y z
N MET A 1 -32.49 44.65 48.73
CA MET A 1 -31.79 44.98 47.46
C MET A 1 -30.67 43.96 47.23
N ARG A 2 -30.77 43.19 46.15
CA ARG A 2 -29.75 42.36 45.46
C ARG A 2 -28.92 41.35 46.30
N ARG A 3 -29.49 40.17 46.53
CA ARG A 3 -28.78 38.92 46.89
C ARG A 3 -29.32 37.77 46.04
N SER A 4 -29.07 37.75 44.74
CA SER A 4 -29.51 36.64 43.88
C SER A 4 -29.03 36.80 42.44
N LEU A 5 -27.73 36.87 42.15
CA LEU A 5 -27.28 36.95 40.74
C LEU A 5 -25.83 36.50 40.48
N LEU A 6 -25.19 35.77 41.40
CA LEU A 6 -23.77 35.38 41.25
C LEU A 6 -23.51 33.86 41.27
N PHE A 7 -24.55 33.02 41.20
CA PHE A 7 -24.39 31.55 41.19
C PHE A 7 -24.75 30.87 39.87
N ALA A 8 -25.14 31.63 38.84
CA ALA A 8 -25.61 31.07 37.56
C ALA A 8 -24.56 31.11 36.43
N SER A 9 -23.31 31.49 36.72
CA SER A 9 -22.24 31.64 35.71
C SER A 9 -21.17 30.54 35.75
N TYR A 10 -21.29 29.54 36.62
CA TYR A 10 -20.30 28.46 36.76
C TYR A 10 -20.71 27.11 36.14
N LEU A 11 -21.81 27.06 35.37
CA LEU A 11 -22.38 25.81 34.83
C LEU A 11 -22.28 25.70 33.30
N LEU A 12 -21.24 26.28 32.68
CA LEU A 12 -21.15 26.35 31.21
C LEU A 12 -19.72 26.25 30.65
N ILE A 13 -18.84 25.46 31.28
CA ILE A 13 -17.44 25.32 30.82
C ILE A 13 -16.98 23.85 30.63
N PHE A 14 -17.82 22.83 30.83
CA PHE A 14 -17.37 21.42 30.70
C PHE A 14 -18.13 20.59 29.65
N ALA A 15 -18.24 21.12 28.44
CA ALA A 15 -18.64 20.32 27.28
C ALA A 15 -17.82 20.67 26.02
N SER A 16 -16.51 20.89 26.17
CA SER A 16 -15.57 20.79 25.05
C SER A 16 -15.12 19.35 24.95
N SER A 17 -15.98 18.47 24.42
CA SER A 17 -15.53 17.18 23.91
C SER A 17 -14.42 17.48 22.88
N PRO A 18 -13.19 16.97 23.02
CA PRO A 18 -12.35 16.91 21.83
C PRO A 18 -13.10 16.04 20.83
N LEU A 19 -13.62 16.65 19.77
CA LEU A 19 -13.87 15.92 18.53
C LEU A 19 -12.49 15.44 18.10
N PHE A 20 -12.12 14.22 18.48
CA PHE A 20 -11.13 13.50 17.72
C PHE A 20 -11.78 13.30 16.36
N ALA A 21 -11.37 14.11 15.39
CA ALA A 21 -11.46 13.68 14.02
C ALA A 21 -10.66 12.38 13.97
N GLU A 22 -11.36 11.25 13.86
CA GLU A 22 -10.77 10.03 13.33
C GLU A 22 -10.42 10.36 11.88
N GLY A 23 -9.30 11.07 11.72
CA GLY A 23 -8.63 11.15 10.43
C GLY A 23 -8.30 9.70 10.12
N ASP A 24 -8.98 9.16 9.11
CA ASP A 24 -8.71 7.84 8.56
C ASP A 24 -7.20 7.63 8.63
N ASN A 25 -6.77 6.78 9.56
CA ASN A 25 -5.41 6.30 9.58
C ASN A 25 -5.33 5.36 8.38
N ALA A 26 -5.30 5.94 7.18
CA ALA A 26 -5.07 5.23 5.94
C ALA A 26 -3.66 4.67 6.08
N ILE A 27 -3.60 3.48 6.64
CA ILE A 27 -2.36 2.75 6.89
C ILE A 27 -1.67 2.58 5.53
N ASN A 28 -2.37 2.56 4.41
CA ASN A 28 -1.75 2.51 3.10
C ASN A 28 -1.66 3.91 2.47
N LEU A 29 -0.44 4.45 2.32
CA LEU A 29 -0.17 5.56 1.41
C LEU A 29 -0.20 5.03 -0.03
N SER A 30 -1.38 5.03 -0.65
CA SER A 30 -1.50 4.97 -2.11
C SER A 30 -1.57 6.40 -2.61
N SER A 31 -0.56 6.84 -3.37
CA SER A 31 -0.68 8.09 -4.12
C SER A 31 -1.83 7.93 -5.11
N ALA A 32 -2.69 8.94 -5.27
CA ALA A 32 -3.72 8.94 -6.31
C ALA A 32 -3.05 8.95 -7.69
N VAL A 33 -2.74 7.77 -8.23
CA VAL A 33 -2.09 7.64 -9.53
C VAL A 33 -3.16 7.83 -10.60
N PRO A 34 -2.93 8.64 -11.65
CA PRO A 34 -3.88 8.74 -12.75
C PRO A 34 -4.25 7.36 -13.31
N ASP A 35 -5.51 7.14 -13.67
CA ASP A 35 -6.00 5.84 -14.14
C ASP A 35 -5.21 5.30 -15.34
N SER A 36 -4.65 6.19 -16.15
CA SER A 36 -3.84 5.87 -17.33
C SER A 36 -2.35 5.72 -17.06
N SER A 37 -1.89 5.82 -15.81
CA SER A 37 -0.48 5.73 -15.47
C SER A 37 0.06 4.34 -15.80
N ARG A 38 1.23 4.29 -16.41
CA ARG A 38 1.93 3.03 -16.66
C ARG A 38 2.65 2.51 -15.42
N PHE A 39 3.23 3.41 -14.62
CA PHE A 39 4.00 3.05 -13.44
C PHE A 39 3.29 3.47 -12.17
N GLU A 40 3.42 2.63 -11.15
CA GLU A 40 2.92 2.87 -9.80
C GLU A 40 4.00 2.51 -8.79
N VAL A 41 4.08 3.29 -7.71
CA VAL A 41 4.89 2.96 -6.54
C VAL A 41 3.94 2.68 -5.39
N VAL A 42 4.11 1.52 -4.76
CA VAL A 42 3.31 1.09 -3.61
C VAL A 42 4.25 0.84 -2.45
N GLN A 43 4.00 1.48 -1.31
CA GLN A 43 4.83 1.37 -0.12
C GLN A 43 3.99 0.84 1.05
N SER A 44 4.55 -0.13 1.77
CA SER A 44 3.98 -0.54 3.05
C SER A 44 4.22 0.54 4.12
N PRO A 45 3.20 0.89 4.91
CA PRO A 45 3.39 1.75 6.09
C PRO A 45 4.31 1.16 7.15
N LEU A 46 4.36 -0.17 7.25
CA LEU A 46 4.99 -0.87 8.36
C LEU A 46 6.44 -1.23 8.06
N LEU A 47 6.74 -1.57 6.81
CA LEU A 47 8.06 -2.08 6.43
C LEU A 47 8.56 -1.39 5.17
N ALA A 48 9.60 -0.57 5.30
CA ALA A 48 10.25 0.10 4.17
C ALA A 48 10.74 -0.89 3.08
N LYS A 49 11.15 -2.10 3.49
CA LYS A 49 11.53 -3.18 2.54
C LYS A 49 10.39 -3.59 1.60
N LEU A 50 9.15 -3.32 1.95
CA LEU A 50 7.97 -3.56 1.11
C LEU A 50 7.59 -2.28 0.37
N THR A 51 8.54 -1.77 -0.40
CA THR A 51 8.33 -0.68 -1.34
C THR A 51 8.55 -1.22 -2.75
N PHE A 52 7.53 -1.14 -3.58
CA PHE A 52 7.49 -1.74 -4.89
C PHE A 52 7.25 -0.69 -5.96
N ARG A 53 7.87 -0.88 -7.12
CA ARG A 53 7.52 -0.20 -8.37
C ARG A 53 6.90 -1.24 -9.31
N LEU A 54 5.75 -0.92 -9.88
CA LEU A 54 5.00 -1.78 -10.80
C LEU A 54 4.89 -1.11 -12.17
N ASP A 55 5.25 -1.82 -13.24
CA ASP A 55 4.72 -1.54 -14.58
C ASP A 55 3.33 -2.18 -14.68
N ARG A 56 2.30 -1.35 -14.56
CA ARG A 56 0.90 -1.76 -14.54
C ARG A 56 0.47 -2.41 -15.86
N PHE A 57 1.21 -2.26 -16.95
CA PHE A 57 0.84 -2.78 -18.26
C PHE A 57 1.44 -4.17 -18.49
N THR A 58 2.71 -4.36 -18.11
CA THR A 58 3.43 -5.63 -18.33
C THR A 58 3.40 -6.57 -17.14
N GLY A 59 3.25 -6.02 -15.93
CA GLY A 59 3.34 -6.72 -14.66
C GLY A 59 4.79 -6.88 -14.19
N ASP A 60 5.74 -6.20 -14.82
CA ASP A 60 7.11 -6.13 -14.31
C ASP A 60 7.14 -5.36 -12.99
N THR A 61 7.91 -5.88 -12.05
CA THR A 61 7.97 -5.35 -10.69
C THR A 61 9.41 -5.21 -10.24
N TRP A 62 9.64 -4.21 -9.38
CA TRP A 62 10.91 -3.97 -8.74
C TRP A 62 10.71 -3.68 -7.26
N GLN A 63 11.63 -4.15 -6.43
CA GLN A 63 11.73 -3.83 -5.01
C GLN A 63 12.72 -2.70 -4.79
N PHE A 64 12.40 -1.79 -3.87
CA PHE A 64 13.37 -0.83 -3.37
C PHE A 64 14.28 -1.52 -2.36
N VAL A 65 15.58 -1.49 -2.61
CA VAL A 65 16.59 -2.19 -1.79
C VAL A 65 17.73 -1.27 -1.39
N THR A 66 18.34 -1.58 -0.26
CA THR A 66 19.65 -1.03 0.12
C THR A 66 20.73 -1.95 -0.40
N THR A 67 21.65 -1.40 -1.17
CA THR A 67 22.78 -2.13 -1.76
C THR A 67 23.93 -2.27 -0.75
N LYS A 68 24.93 -3.11 -1.07
CA LYS A 68 26.08 -3.38 -0.19
C LYS A 68 26.91 -2.14 0.15
N ASP A 69 26.89 -1.12 -0.71
CA ASP A 69 27.58 0.16 -0.52
C ASP A 69 26.70 1.20 0.22
N ASN A 70 25.59 0.78 0.83
CA ASN A 70 24.59 1.64 1.49
C ASN A 70 23.92 2.67 0.57
N SER A 71 23.97 2.47 -0.75
CA SER A 71 23.13 3.23 -1.69
C SER A 71 21.74 2.60 -1.84
N TYR A 72 20.88 3.22 -2.65
CA TYR A 72 19.51 2.75 -2.88
C TYR A 72 19.32 2.40 -4.36
N ALA A 73 18.66 1.27 -4.62
CA ALA A 73 18.41 0.79 -5.96
C ALA A 73 17.02 0.16 -6.12
N TRP A 74 16.61 -0.01 -7.38
CA TRP A 74 15.45 -0.82 -7.76
C TRP A 74 15.93 -2.16 -8.28
N GLU A 75 15.63 -3.23 -7.56
CA GLU A 75 15.98 -4.60 -7.94
C GLU A 75 14.77 -5.29 -8.55
N ARG A 76 14.93 -5.97 -9.69
CA ARG A 76 13.80 -6.60 -10.38
C ARG A 76 13.35 -7.85 -9.63
N ILE A 77 12.04 -7.97 -9.43
CA ILE A 77 11.43 -9.17 -8.83
C ILE A 77 10.95 -10.07 -9.97
N SER A 78 11.36 -11.33 -9.97
CA SER A 78 10.91 -12.30 -10.96
C SER A 78 9.47 -12.73 -10.66
N ARG A 79 8.73 -13.12 -11.70
CA ARG A 79 7.36 -13.64 -11.57
C ARG A 79 7.24 -14.98 -12.26
N ILE A 80 6.72 -15.96 -11.54
CA ILE A 80 6.44 -17.28 -12.10
C ILE A 80 5.23 -17.15 -13.05
N PRO A 81 5.34 -17.55 -14.33
CA PRO A 81 4.25 -17.42 -15.29
C PRO A 81 3.10 -18.38 -14.94
N VAL A 82 1.87 -17.96 -15.22
CA VAL A 82 0.65 -18.78 -15.09
C VAL A 82 -0.17 -18.75 -16.39
N PRO A 83 -0.92 -19.82 -16.72
CA PRO A 83 -1.63 -19.91 -18.01
C PRO A 83 -2.69 -18.82 -18.25
N ASN A 84 -3.32 -18.31 -17.19
CA ASN A 84 -4.40 -17.32 -17.26
C ASN A 84 -3.93 -15.86 -17.10
N ASP A 85 -2.64 -15.56 -17.30
CA ASP A 85 -2.09 -14.20 -17.23
C ASP A 85 -2.22 -13.43 -18.57
N THR A 86 -3.45 -13.28 -19.05
CA THR A 86 -3.72 -12.57 -20.32
C THR A 86 -3.71 -11.05 -20.10
N LYS A 87 -3.03 -10.32 -21.00
CA LYS A 87 -2.85 -8.85 -20.92
C LYS A 87 -3.62 -8.18 -22.05
N VAL A 88 -4.31 -7.09 -21.72
CA VAL A 88 -4.89 -6.18 -22.72
C VAL A 88 -3.82 -5.16 -23.13
N PRO A 89 -3.45 -5.09 -24.43
CA PRO A 89 -2.41 -4.17 -24.88
C PRO A 89 -2.75 -2.70 -24.58
N LYS A 90 -1.73 -1.93 -24.19
CA LYS A 90 -1.82 -0.49 -23.91
C LYS A 90 -2.83 -0.10 -22.82
N LYS A 91 -3.14 -1.03 -21.91
CA LYS A 91 -4.00 -0.77 -20.74
C LYS A 91 -3.29 -1.20 -19.46
N VAL A 92 -3.78 -0.68 -18.35
CA VAL A 92 -3.50 -1.22 -17.02
C VAL A 92 -4.05 -2.65 -16.97
N ASN A 93 -3.17 -3.57 -16.59
CA ASN A 93 -3.46 -4.99 -16.43
C ASN A 93 -3.16 -5.49 -15.02
N TYR A 94 -2.38 -4.75 -14.22
CA TYR A 94 -1.88 -5.23 -12.95
C TYR A 94 -2.06 -4.21 -11.82
N GLN A 95 -2.23 -4.73 -10.62
CA GLN A 95 -2.27 -3.99 -9.38
C GLN A 95 -1.50 -4.75 -8.29
N ILE A 96 -0.85 -4.02 -7.40
CA ILE A 96 -0.33 -4.56 -6.13
C ILE A 96 -1.26 -4.17 -5.00
N PHE A 97 -1.60 -5.14 -4.16
CA PHE A 97 -2.29 -4.94 -2.89
C PHE A 97 -1.34 -5.22 -1.72
N LEU A 98 -1.30 -4.31 -0.75
CA LEU A 98 -0.57 -4.46 0.51
C LEU A 98 -1.55 -4.42 1.68
N SER A 99 -1.51 -5.44 2.54
CA SER A 99 -2.22 -5.40 3.81
C SER A 99 -1.51 -4.49 4.80
N GLY A 100 -2.23 -3.47 5.28
CA GLY A 100 -1.74 -2.53 6.30
C GLY A 100 -1.67 -3.10 7.71
N ILE A 101 -2.23 -4.30 7.95
CA ILE A 101 -2.26 -4.93 9.28
C ILE A 101 -1.13 -5.97 9.41
N ARG A 102 -0.81 -6.67 8.31
CA ARG A 102 0.29 -7.63 8.24
C ARG A 102 0.98 -7.51 6.89
N ALA A 103 2.26 -7.15 6.92
CA ALA A 103 3.18 -7.19 5.78
C ALA A 103 3.19 -8.53 5.00
N GLN A 104 2.68 -9.60 5.61
CA GLN A 104 2.59 -10.96 5.05
C GLN A 104 1.63 -11.09 3.87
N ILE A 105 0.67 -10.17 3.68
CA ILE A 105 -0.25 -10.22 2.55
C ILE A 105 0.11 -9.10 1.57
N THR A 106 1.08 -9.41 0.71
CA THR A 106 1.47 -8.62 -0.44
C THR A 106 1.11 -9.42 -1.69
N VAL A 107 0.17 -8.90 -2.47
CA VAL A 107 -0.42 -9.60 -3.62
C VAL A 107 -0.21 -8.79 -4.88
N LEU A 108 0.31 -9.42 -5.92
CA LEU A 108 0.25 -8.92 -7.29
C LEU A 108 -0.94 -9.60 -7.97
N MET A 109 -1.77 -8.87 -8.70
CA MET A 109 -2.93 -9.42 -9.39
C MET A 109 -3.04 -8.86 -10.80
N ASN A 110 -3.34 -9.73 -11.77
CA ASN A 110 -3.85 -9.33 -13.07
C ASN A 110 -5.33 -8.94 -12.92
N THR A 111 -5.64 -7.66 -13.11
CA THR A 111 -6.97 -7.10 -12.87
C THR A 111 -8.00 -7.52 -13.91
N ASN A 112 -7.58 -8.10 -15.04
CA ASN A 112 -8.51 -8.58 -16.07
C ASN A 112 -8.87 -10.06 -15.89
N THR A 113 -7.95 -10.88 -15.38
CA THR A 113 -8.14 -12.35 -15.32
C THR A 113 -8.24 -12.90 -13.92
N GLY A 114 -7.86 -12.13 -12.90
CA GLY A 114 -7.79 -12.58 -11.50
C GLY A 114 -6.56 -13.44 -11.18
N ALA A 115 -5.69 -13.72 -12.16
CA ALA A 115 -4.41 -14.38 -11.92
C ALA A 115 -3.63 -13.62 -10.84
N SER A 116 -3.23 -14.30 -9.78
CA SER A 116 -2.70 -13.66 -8.57
C SER A 116 -1.43 -14.34 -8.10
N TRP A 117 -0.58 -13.56 -7.44
CA TRP A 117 0.69 -14.01 -6.88
C TRP A 117 0.90 -13.41 -5.50
N TYR A 118 1.54 -14.17 -4.60
CA TYR A 118 2.08 -13.64 -3.35
C TYR A 118 3.59 -13.46 -3.44
N ILE A 119 4.13 -12.55 -2.63
CA ILE A 119 5.59 -12.39 -2.53
C ILE A 119 6.18 -13.53 -1.70
N ALA A 120 7.16 -14.23 -2.26
CA ALA A 120 7.96 -15.25 -1.61
C ALA A 120 9.44 -14.82 -1.60
N GLU A 121 10.24 -15.44 -0.72
CA GLU A 121 11.67 -15.15 -0.59
C GLU A 121 12.43 -16.48 -0.54
N ASP A 122 13.42 -16.62 -1.42
CA ASP A 122 14.37 -17.73 -1.41
C ASP A 122 15.76 -17.21 -0.97
N PRO A 123 16.48 -17.92 -0.08
CA PRO A 123 17.79 -17.47 0.40
C PRO A 123 18.85 -17.27 -0.69
N LYS A 124 18.70 -17.89 -1.85
CA LYS A 124 19.64 -17.81 -2.98
C LYS A 124 19.16 -16.85 -4.06
N GLU A 125 17.88 -16.93 -4.42
CA GLU A 125 17.30 -16.18 -5.54
C GLU A 125 16.70 -14.83 -5.12
N GLY A 126 16.53 -14.58 -3.81
CA GLY A 126 15.90 -13.37 -3.29
C GLY A 126 14.38 -13.40 -3.39
N ALA A 127 13.76 -12.22 -3.48
CA ALA A 127 12.30 -12.08 -3.54
C ALA A 127 11.76 -12.39 -4.95
N PHE A 128 10.63 -13.11 -5.01
CA PHE A 128 9.94 -13.44 -6.26
C PHE A 128 8.43 -13.55 -6.06
N TRP A 129 7.66 -13.41 -7.15
CA TRP A 129 6.21 -13.61 -7.16
C TRP A 129 5.86 -15.07 -7.44
N SER A 130 5.30 -15.72 -6.42
CA SER A 130 4.81 -17.11 -6.49
C SER A 130 3.31 -17.13 -6.77
N PRO A 131 2.80 -18.01 -7.66
CA PRO A 131 1.38 -18.08 -7.97
C PRO A 131 0.55 -18.40 -6.73
N MET A 132 -0.65 -17.82 -6.66
CA MET A 132 -1.71 -18.32 -5.78
C MET A 132 -2.49 -19.39 -6.56
N ASP A 133 -2.54 -20.61 -6.01
CA ASP A 133 -3.32 -21.72 -6.56
C ASP A 133 -4.84 -21.49 -6.40
#